data_AF-A0A8T5FGV3-F1
#
_entry.id   AF-A0A8T5FGV3-F1
#
_cell.length_a   1.000
_cell.length_b   1.000
_cell.length_c   1.000
_cell.angle_alpha   90.00
_cell.angle_beta   90.00
_cell.angle_gamma   90.00
#
_symmetry.space_group_name_H-M   'P 1'
#
loop_
_entity.id
_entity.type
_entity.pdbx_description
1 polymer ?
#
loop_
_entity_poly.entity_id
_entity_poly.type
_entity_poly.pdbx_seq_one_letter_code
_entity_poly.pdbx_strand_id
1 'polypeptide(L)'
;MLLENMLLEKNDIQLFSKEILNFIEEQKIGRISDLNKLIEADKKRYELDKDQHFIELSTSDKKYSIVFNLSYIITDCGVPFELKFNPELNYTITCLKSIYIFDGFNKFNVGGMPMVDESGNFFQSKEIPTIQIPAIKQELELFYQL
;
A
#
# COMPACT_ATOMS: atom_id res chain seq x y z
N MET A 1 -21.74 -15.19 0.27
CA MET A 1 -21.83 -14.32 -0.92
C MET A 1 -20.41 -14.12 -1.38
N LEU A 2 -20.13 -14.46 -2.64
CA LEU A 2 -18.84 -14.28 -3.29
C LEU A 2 -18.65 -12.79 -3.58
N LEU A 3 -17.41 -12.33 -3.45
CA LEU A 3 -16.97 -10.94 -3.55
C LEU A 3 -17.38 -10.37 -4.92
N GLU A 4 -18.37 -9.47 -4.97
CA GLU A 4 -18.79 -8.84 -6.23
C GLU A 4 -17.85 -7.66 -6.58
N ASN A 5 -17.01 -7.89 -7.59
CA ASN A 5 -16.69 -6.99 -8.71
C ASN A 5 -16.31 -5.54 -8.39
N MET A 6 -15.29 -5.29 -7.57
CA MET A 6 -14.67 -3.95 -7.55
C MET A 6 -13.56 -3.88 -8.61
N LEU A 7 -13.89 -3.28 -9.75
CA LEU A 7 -12.89 -2.85 -10.72
C LEU A 7 -12.23 -1.58 -10.19
N LEU A 8 -10.93 -1.65 -9.90
CA LEU A 8 -10.20 -0.55 -9.29
C LEU A 8 -9.63 0.36 -10.37
N GLU A 9 -10.26 1.51 -10.55
CA GLU A 9 -9.89 2.53 -11.52
C GLU A 9 -8.82 3.47 -10.96
N LYS A 10 -8.33 4.37 -11.80
CA LYS A 10 -7.31 5.37 -11.41
C LYS A 10 -7.77 6.24 -10.24
N ASN A 11 -9.05 6.63 -10.22
CA ASN A 11 -9.62 7.47 -9.16
C ASN A 11 -9.59 6.76 -7.80
N ASP A 12 -9.76 5.43 -7.78
CA ASP A 12 -9.65 4.64 -6.55
C ASP A 12 -8.20 4.64 -6.04
N ILE A 13 -7.23 4.46 -6.95
CA ILE A 13 -5.81 4.52 -6.58
C ILE A 13 -5.40 5.89 -6.06
N GLN A 14 -5.93 6.96 -6.67
CA GLN A 14 -5.75 8.33 -6.18
C GLN A 14 -6.27 8.49 -4.76
N LEU A 15 -7.48 7.98 -4.48
CA LEU A 15 -8.06 8.00 -3.15
C LEU A 15 -7.20 7.24 -2.14
N PHE A 16 -6.79 6.01 -2.47
CA PHE A 16 -6.00 5.18 -1.54
C PHE A 16 -4.65 5.81 -1.22
N SER A 17 -3.97 6.33 -2.24
CA SER A 17 -2.71 7.06 -2.08
C SER A 17 -2.87 8.28 -1.18
N LYS A 18 -3.96 9.04 -1.39
CA LYS A 18 -4.29 10.21 -0.57
C LYS A 18 -4.53 9.88 0.88
N GLU A 19 -5.31 8.84 1.16
CA GLU A 19 -5.61 8.44 2.53
C GLU A 19 -4.35 7.94 3.27
N ILE A 20 -3.47 7.20 2.57
CA ILE A 20 -2.16 6.83 3.13
C ILE A 20 -1.29 8.07 3.39
N LEU A 21 -1.30 9.06 2.49
CA LEU A 21 -0.57 10.31 2.69
C LEU A 21 -1.10 11.08 3.91
N ASN A 22 -2.42 11.24 4.02
CA ASN A 22 -3.08 11.88 5.16
C ASN A 22 -2.70 11.18 6.47
N PHE A 23 -2.73 9.85 6.47
CA PHE A 23 -2.30 9.05 7.62
C PHE A 23 -0.85 9.34 8.04
N ILE A 24 0.08 9.37 7.08
CA ILE A 24 1.49 9.69 7.34
C ILE A 24 1.62 11.08 7.99
N GLU A 25 0.84 12.05 7.53
CA GLU A 25 0.87 13.43 8.04
C GLU A 25 0.23 13.57 9.42
N GLU A 26 -0.96 13.01 9.63
CA GLU A 26 -1.70 13.08 10.89
C GLU A 26 -0.94 12.38 12.03
N GLN A 27 -0.34 11.22 11.75
CA GLN A 27 0.50 10.52 12.71
C GLN A 27 1.91 11.11 12.82
N LYS A 28 2.23 12.15 12.04
CA LYS A 28 3.52 12.85 12.01
C LYS A 28 4.69 11.91 11.78
N ILE A 29 4.53 10.94 10.89
CA ILE A 29 5.56 9.97 10.53
C ILE A 29 6.61 10.69 9.68
N GLY A 30 7.81 10.91 10.25
CA GLY A 30 8.92 11.54 9.54
C GLY A 30 10.04 10.57 9.16
N ARG A 31 10.08 9.40 9.81
CA ARG A 31 11.08 8.35 9.63
C ARG A 31 10.48 6.99 10.00
N ILE A 32 11.13 5.92 9.53
CA ILE A 32 10.71 4.55 9.81
C ILE A 32 10.60 4.23 11.31
N SER A 33 11.45 4.81 12.16
CA SER A 33 11.35 4.56 13.61
C SER A 33 10.08 5.12 14.25
N ASP A 34 9.36 6.02 13.57
CA ASP A 34 8.04 6.47 14.05
C ASP A 34 6.95 5.42 13.79
N LEU A 35 7.09 4.58 12.76
CA LEU A 35 6.21 3.43 12.52
C LEU A 35 6.34 2.39 13.64
N ASN A 36 7.57 2.12 14.11
CA ASN A 36 7.82 1.23 15.25
C ASN A 36 7.04 1.66 16.50
N LYS A 37 7.06 2.96 16.82
CA LYS A 37 6.35 3.50 17.99
C LYS A 37 4.85 3.28 17.91
N LEU A 38 4.26 3.36 16.71
CA LEU A 38 2.83 3.13 16.52
C LEU A 38 2.47 1.65 16.75
N ILE A 39 3.31 0.73 16.29
CA ILE A 39 3.13 -0.71 16.53
C ILE A 39 3.27 -1.04 18.02
N GLU A 40 4.29 -0.49 18.69
CA GLU A 40 4.52 -0.68 20.13
C GLU A 40 3.37 -0.11 20.98
N ALA A 41 2.73 0.98 20.52
CA ALA A 41 1.56 1.57 21.15
C ALA A 41 0.24 0.83 20.84
N ASP A 42 0.30 -0.29 20.11
CA ASP A 42 -0.85 -1.08 19.62
C ASP A 42 -1.84 -0.28 18.77
N LYS A 43 -1.39 0.81 18.14
CA LYS A 43 -2.18 1.64 17.22
C LYS A 43 -1.99 1.12 15.80
N LYS A 44 -2.57 -0.05 15.53
CA LYS A 44 -2.37 -0.76 14.26
C LYS A 44 -3.44 -0.47 13.21
N ARG A 45 -4.65 -0.08 13.60
CA ARG A 45 -5.78 0.09 12.69
C ARG A 45 -6.42 1.46 12.82
N TYR A 46 -6.73 2.06 11.67
CA TYR A 46 -7.25 3.41 11.54
C TYR A 46 -8.45 3.39 10.59
N GLU A 47 -9.64 3.63 11.13
CA GLU A 47 -10.89 3.64 10.36
C GLU A 47 -11.03 4.94 9.56
N LEU A 48 -11.40 4.83 8.28
CA LEU A 48 -11.63 5.96 7.39
C LEU A 48 -13.12 6.15 7.10
N ASP A 49 -13.82 5.04 6.86
CA ASP A 49 -15.29 5.00 6.72
C ASP A 49 -15.83 3.78 7.48
N LYS A 50 -17.00 3.97 8.11
CA LYS A 50 -17.67 3.07 9.07
C LYS A 50 -17.51 1.60 8.70
N ASP A 51 -16.43 1.00 9.20
CA ASP A 51 -16.06 -0.42 9.06
C ASP A 51 -15.86 -0.95 7.63
N GLN A 52 -15.83 -0.10 6.61
CA GLN A 52 -15.62 -0.53 5.22
C GLN A 52 -14.19 -0.30 4.74
N HIS A 53 -13.61 0.85 5.10
CA HIS A 53 -12.29 1.28 4.65
C HIS A 53 -11.42 1.61 5.85
N PHE A 54 -10.21 1.07 5.88
CA PHE A 54 -9.26 1.33 6.96
C PHE A 54 -7.82 1.24 6.51
N ILE A 55 -6.94 1.91 7.24
CA ILE A 55 -5.50 1.78 7.11
C ILE A 55 -4.99 0.90 8.24
N GLU A 56 -4.20 -0.11 7.90
CA GLU A 56 -3.55 -0.99 8.86
C GLU A 56 -2.03 -0.89 8.75
N LEU A 57 -1.39 -0.70 9.90
CA LEU A 57 0.05 -0.82 10.10
C LEU A 57 0.35 -2.18 10.74
N SER A 58 1.12 -2.99 10.02
CA SER A 58 1.57 -4.30 10.50
C SER A 58 3.05 -4.52 10.22
N THR A 59 3.60 -5.57 10.81
CA THR A 59 4.93 -6.08 10.46
C THR A 59 4.81 -7.49 9.90
N SER A 60 5.67 -7.80 8.94
CA SER A 60 5.88 -9.17 8.49
C SER A 60 7.33 -9.54 8.75
N ASP A 61 7.53 -10.65 9.46
CA ASP A 61 8.84 -11.24 9.66
C ASP A 61 9.26 -11.95 8.37
N LYS A 62 10.30 -11.43 7.74
CA LYS A 62 11.06 -12.20 6.74
C LYS A 62 12.24 -12.83 7.43
N LYS A 63 12.74 -13.92 6.84
CA LYS A 63 13.81 -14.77 7.39
C LYS A 63 15.02 -14.01 7.95
N TYR A 64 15.26 -12.78 7.48
CA TYR A 64 16.34 -11.92 7.94
C TYR A 64 15.93 -10.47 8.19
N SER A 65 14.66 -10.08 8.03
CA SER A 65 14.26 -8.67 8.07
C SER A 65 12.86 -8.38 8.57
N ILE A 66 12.71 -7.32 9.36
CA ILE A 66 11.38 -6.75 9.69
C ILE A 66 10.95 -5.85 8.54
N VAL A 67 9.80 -6.16 7.95
CA VAL A 67 9.16 -5.30 6.94
C VAL A 67 7.91 -4.67 7.56
N PHE A 68 7.82 -3.35 7.50
CA PHE A 68 6.60 -2.63 7.87
C PHE A 68 5.66 -2.59 6.67
N ASN A 69 4.40 -2.92 6.89
CA ASN A 69 3.36 -2.85 5.87
C ASN A 69 2.35 -1.79 6.29
N LEU A 70 2.15 -0.79 5.45
CA LEU A 70 1.10 0.20 5.59
C LEU A 70 0.06 -0.07 4.49
N SER A 71 -1.04 -0.68 4.87
CA SER A 71 -2.04 -1.24 3.96
C SER A 71 -3.30 -0.40 4.00
N TYR A 72 -3.81 -0.01 2.82
CA TYR A 72 -5.20 0.38 2.68
C TYR A 72 -6.03 -0.89 2.50
N ILE A 73 -7.08 -1.06 3.29
CA ILE A 73 -7.88 -2.29 3.33
C ILE A 73 -9.35 -1.94 3.15
N ILE A 74 -10.01 -2.73 2.30
CA ILE A 74 -11.47 -2.72 2.12
C ILE A 74 -11.99 -4.07 2.57
N THR A 75 -12.99 -4.08 3.47
CA THR A 75 -13.51 -5.28 4.15
C THR A 75 -13.87 -6.43 3.19
N ASP A 76 -14.31 -6.10 1.97
CA ASP A 76 -14.67 -7.08 0.92
C ASP A 76 -13.78 -7.00 -0.35
N CYS A 77 -12.64 -6.31 -0.33
CA CYS A 77 -11.67 -6.32 -1.44
C CYS A 77 -10.26 -6.74 -1.01
N GLY A 78 -10.04 -6.88 0.30
CA GLY A 78 -8.73 -7.10 0.89
C GLY A 78 -7.88 -5.85 0.76
N VAL A 79 -6.62 -6.03 0.34
CA VAL A 79 -5.62 -4.97 0.26
C VAL A 79 -5.44 -4.50 -1.19
N PRO A 80 -6.12 -3.43 -1.64
CA PRO A 80 -5.92 -2.87 -2.97
C PRO A 80 -4.66 -2.01 -3.10
N PHE A 81 -4.11 -1.48 -2.00
CA PHE A 81 -2.92 -0.64 -2.00
C PHE A 81 -2.10 -0.85 -0.73
N GLU A 82 -0.79 -0.96 -0.86
CA GLU A 82 0.11 -1.24 0.27
C GLU A 82 1.50 -0.64 0.02
N LEU A 83 2.08 -0.05 1.08
CA LEU A 83 3.50 0.30 1.12
C LEU A 83 4.25 -0.68 2.01
N LYS A 84 5.34 -1.25 1.50
CA LYS A 84 6.23 -2.15 2.24
C LYS A 84 7.58 -1.51 2.44
N PHE A 85 7.92 -1.21 3.68
CA PHE A 85 9.21 -0.61 4.04
C PHE A 85 10.15 -1.71 4.51
N ASN A 86 11.28 -1.86 3.82
CA ASN A 86 12.38 -2.73 4.24
C ASN A 86 13.55 -1.85 4.72
N PRO A 87 13.67 -1.59 6.03
CA PRO A 87 14.68 -0.67 6.55
C PRO A 87 16.10 -1.21 6.41
N GLU A 88 16.25 -2.53 6.44
CA GLU A 88 17.55 -3.20 6.41
C GLU A 88 18.14 -3.21 5.00
N LEU A 89 17.28 -3.40 3.99
CA LEU A 89 17.66 -3.30 2.57
C LEU A 89 17.46 -1.88 1.99
N ASN A 90 16.99 -0.94 2.81
CA ASN A 90 16.80 0.48 2.48
C ASN A 90 15.95 0.73 1.21
N TYR A 91 14.82 0.03 1.09
CA TYR A 91 13.85 0.29 0.01
C TYR A 91 12.41 0.29 0.52
N THR A 92 11.54 0.87 -0.29
CA THR A 92 10.09 0.77 -0.15
C THR A 92 9.51 0.13 -1.40
N ILE A 93 8.50 -0.72 -1.27
CA ILE A 93 7.73 -1.22 -2.42
C ILE A 93 6.31 -0.70 -2.29
N THR A 94 5.82 -0.04 -3.34
CA THR A 94 4.40 0.23 -3.52
C THR A 94 3.78 -0.95 -4.26
N CYS A 95 2.80 -1.59 -3.64
CA CYS A 95 1.97 -2.64 -4.25
C CYS A 95 0.57 -2.10 -4.45
N LEU A 96 -0.05 -2.38 -5.59
CA LEU A 96 -1.45 -2.04 -5.81
C LEU A 96 -2.15 -3.02 -6.76
N LYS A 97 -3.48 -2.96 -6.75
CA LYS A 97 -4.37 -3.64 -7.69
C LYS A 97 -5.11 -2.62 -8.54
N SER A 98 -5.17 -2.82 -9.85
CA SER A 98 -6.00 -1.98 -10.74
C SER A 98 -6.30 -2.68 -12.06
N ILE A 99 -7.37 -2.29 -12.73
CA ILE A 99 -7.63 -2.69 -14.13
C ILE A 99 -6.61 -2.07 -15.11
N TYR A 100 -5.87 -1.05 -14.67
CA TYR A 100 -4.79 -0.41 -15.42
C TYR A 100 -3.42 -0.86 -14.95
N ILE A 101 -2.42 -0.70 -15.82
CA ILE A 101 -1.01 -0.87 -15.47
C ILE A 101 -0.40 0.53 -15.47
N PHE A 102 0.17 0.92 -14.34
CA PHE A 102 0.78 2.22 -14.20
C PHE A 102 2.20 2.22 -14.76
N ASP A 103 2.63 3.37 -15.28
CA ASP A 103 3.99 3.52 -15.77
C ASP A 103 5.00 3.35 -14.63
N GLY A 104 6.11 2.64 -14.92
CA GLY A 104 7.10 2.26 -13.91
C GLY A 104 6.68 1.14 -12.95
N PHE A 105 5.47 0.59 -13.06
CA PHE A 105 5.04 -0.58 -12.28
C PHE A 105 5.31 -1.90 -13.02
N ASN A 106 5.79 -2.89 -12.29
CA ASN A 106 5.96 -4.25 -12.76
C ASN A 106 4.74 -5.10 -12.39
N LYS A 107 4.24 -5.88 -13.33
CA LYS A 107 3.19 -6.88 -13.06
C LYS A 107 3.75 -8.07 -12.29
N PHE A 108 2.95 -8.61 -11.37
CA PHE A 108 3.19 -9.95 -10.88
C PHE A 108 2.79 -10.95 -11.96
N ASN A 109 3.71 -11.83 -12.34
CA ASN A 109 3.46 -12.87 -13.34
C ASN A 109 3.65 -14.26 -12.72
N VAL A 110 2.73 -15.18 -13.00
CA VAL A 110 2.82 -16.59 -12.62
C VAL A 110 2.75 -17.43 -13.89
N GLY A 111 3.77 -18.25 -14.14
CA GLY A 111 3.84 -19.05 -15.38
C GLY A 111 3.89 -18.22 -16.67
N GLY A 112 4.38 -16.98 -16.59
CA GLY A 112 4.42 -16.05 -17.73
C GLY A 112 3.11 -15.30 -18.01
N MET A 113 2.06 -15.53 -17.21
CA MET A 113 0.79 -14.81 -17.32
C MET A 113 0.64 -13.78 -16.20
N PRO A 114 0.07 -12.59 -16.48
CA PRO A 114 -0.28 -11.62 -15.46
C PRO A 114 -1.19 -12.22 -14.39
N MET A 115 -0.83 -12.00 -13.13
CA MET A 115 -1.71 -12.29 -12.01
C MET A 115 -2.81 -11.24 -11.97
N VAL A 116 -4.05 -11.70 -12.02
CA VAL A 116 -5.27 -10.89 -11.86
C VAL A 116 -6.10 -11.49 -10.73
N ASP A 117 -6.83 -10.65 -10.00
CA ASP A 117 -7.82 -11.16 -9.06
C ASP A 117 -9.10 -11.59 -9.79
N GLU A 118 -10.08 -12.12 -9.04
CA GLU A 118 -11.35 -12.61 -9.59
C GLU A 118 -12.17 -11.50 -10.28
N SER A 119 -11.91 -10.23 -9.96
CA SER A 119 -12.52 -9.06 -10.59
C SER A 119 -11.76 -8.58 -11.83
N GLY A 120 -10.56 -9.11 -12.10
CA GLY A 120 -9.73 -8.72 -13.24
C GLY A 120 -8.73 -7.59 -12.95
N ASN A 121 -8.50 -7.24 -11.69
CA ASN A 121 -7.47 -6.25 -11.34
C ASN A 121 -6.08 -6.88 -11.41
N PHE A 122 -5.16 -6.23 -12.13
CA PHE A 122 -3.76 -6.60 -12.15
C PHE A 122 -3.09 -6.28 -10.82
N PHE A 123 -2.40 -7.27 -10.27
CA PHE A 123 -1.43 -7.03 -9.21
C PHE A 123 -0.17 -6.42 -9.83
N GLN A 124 0.32 -5.34 -9.25
CA GLN A 124 1.53 -4.68 -9.70
C GLN A 124 2.30 -4.02 -8.56
N SER A 125 3.60 -3.83 -8.77
CA SER A 125 4.48 -3.22 -7.78
C SER A 125 5.55 -2.34 -8.40
N LYS A 126 5.94 -1.31 -7.66
CA LYS A 126 7.08 -0.44 -7.99
C LYS A 126 7.99 -0.34 -6.79
N GLU A 127 9.29 -0.49 -7.01
CA GLU A 127 10.30 -0.26 -5.99
C GLU A 127 10.68 1.24 -5.97
N ILE A 128 10.75 1.78 -4.76
CA ILE A 128 11.31 3.09 -4.44
C ILE A 128 12.63 2.79 -3.71
N PRO A 129 13.80 3.17 -4.25
CA PRO A 129 15.10 2.77 -3.72
C PRO A 129 15.51 3.59 -2.47
N THR A 130 14.57 3.78 -1.54
CA THR A 130 14.77 4.47 -0.27
C THR A 130 13.62 4.17 0.70
N ILE A 131 13.87 4.36 2.00
CA ILE A 131 12.87 4.37 3.08
C ILE A 131 12.61 5.79 3.63
N GLN A 132 13.16 6.82 3.00
CA GLN A 132 12.98 8.20 3.44
C GLN A 132 11.56 8.69 3.18
N ILE A 133 10.82 8.99 4.24
CA ILE A 133 9.41 9.41 4.16
C ILE A 133 9.17 10.56 3.16
N PRO A 134 10.01 11.62 3.07
CA PRO A 134 9.81 12.66 2.07
C PRO A 134 9.76 12.16 0.62
N ALA A 135 10.63 11.21 0.25
CA ALA A 135 10.65 10.63 -1.09
C ALA A 135 9.42 9.74 -1.33
N ILE A 136 8.99 8.99 -0.30
CA ILE A 136 7.78 8.18 -0.36
C ILE A 136 6.54 9.07 -0.55
N LYS A 137 6.46 10.20 0.17
CA LYS A 137 5.36 11.18 0.00
C LYS A 137 5.30 11.72 -1.43
N GLN A 138 6.45 12.08 -2.01
CA GLN A 138 6.52 12.54 -3.39
C GLN A 138 6.00 11.48 -4.37
N GLU A 139 6.36 10.21 -4.15
CA GLU A 139 5.86 9.10 -4.97
C GLU A 139 4.33 8.94 -4.84
N LEU A 140 3.77 9.05 -3.62
CA LEU A 140 2.32 9.02 -3.39
C LEU A 140 1.60 10.18 -4.09
N GLU A 141 2.20 11.38 -4.11
CA GLU A 141 1.65 12.55 -4.77
C GLU A 141 1.63 12.43 -6.30
N LEU A 142 2.50 11.61 -6.91
CA LEU A 142 2.46 11.35 -8.35
C LEU A 142 1.14 10.69 -8.78
N PHE A 143 0.48 9.95 -7.89
CA PHE A 143 -0.81 9.35 -8.21
C PHE A 143 -1.88 10.39 -8.48
N TYR A 144 -1.76 11.62 -7.93
CA TYR A 144 -2.72 12.70 -8.18
C TYR A 144 -2.69 13.23 -9.62
N GLN A 145 -1.67 12.83 -10.41
CA GLN A 145 -1.47 13.25 -11.79
C GLN A 145 -1.99 12.23 -12.82
N LEU A 146 -2.52 11.09 -12.36
CA LEU A 146 -2.99 9.97 -13.19
C LEU A 146 -4.32 10.23 -13.90
#